data_AF-A0A0N4UDR8-F1
#
_entry.id   AF-A0A0N4UDR8-F1
#
_cell.length_a   1.000
_cell.length_b   1.000
_cell.length_c   1.000
_cell.angle_alpha   90.00
_cell.angle_beta   90.00
_cell.angle_gamma   90.00
#
_symmetry.space_group_name_H-M   'P 1'
#
loop_
_entity.id
_entity.type
_entity.pdbx_description
1 polymer ?
#
loop_
_entity_poly.entity_id
_entity_poly.type
_entity_poly.pdbx_seq_one_letter_code
_entity_poly.pdbx_strand_id
1 'polypeptide(L)'
;MDEDELGDLTPEECQNRGICEVDPVYYSLNGNNKGDYPRNKRGKAYRLRTSGSYVFFEAHDGVMYKPGDFVFIELSQCEPYGVGLITSFKMVKRDQLSFRVQRFYRPQDVPDDSYSILIQERRDDPTLNQTVIAALEARELFSTEIQSVYSVCSLR
;
A
#
# COMPACT_ATOMS: atom_id res chain seq x y z
N MET A 1 -8.19 -19.44 15.77
CA MET A 1 -8.22 -17.98 15.68
C MET A 1 -8.16 -17.70 14.21
N ASP A 2 -9.33 -17.51 13.64
CA ASP A 2 -9.50 -17.27 12.21
C ASP A 2 -9.02 -15.84 11.92
N GLU A 3 -8.50 -15.61 10.72
CA GLU A 3 -7.88 -14.32 10.35
C GLU A 3 -8.85 -13.13 10.53
N ASP A 4 -10.17 -13.38 10.49
CA ASP A 4 -11.23 -12.41 10.73
C ASP A 4 -11.29 -11.89 12.18
N GLU A 5 -10.84 -12.68 13.16
CA GLU A 5 -10.87 -12.31 14.58
C GLU A 5 -9.74 -11.33 14.96
N LEU A 6 -8.78 -11.13 14.04
CA LEU A 6 -7.68 -10.19 14.21
C LEU A 6 -8.07 -8.74 13.87
N GLY A 7 -9.21 -8.54 13.19
CA GLY A 7 -9.59 -7.24 12.61
C GLY A 7 -9.65 -6.08 13.61
N ASP A 8 -9.99 -6.38 14.86
CA ASP A 8 -10.15 -5.40 15.94
C ASP A 8 -8.93 -5.31 16.87
N LEU A 9 -7.94 -6.20 16.73
CA LEU A 9 -6.78 -6.21 17.61
C LEU A 9 -5.67 -5.31 17.08
N THR A 10 -5.11 -4.50 17.97
CA THR A 10 -3.89 -3.75 17.69
C THR A 10 -2.68 -4.70 17.61
N PRO A 11 -1.60 -4.31 16.89
CA PRO A 11 -0.36 -5.10 16.84
C PRO A 11 0.22 -5.38 18.23
N GLU A 12 0.11 -4.41 19.15
CA GLU A 12 0.55 -4.53 20.53
C GLU A 12 -0.30 -5.54 21.30
N GLU A 13 -1.63 -5.52 21.16
CA GLU A 13 -2.50 -6.53 21.78
C GLU A 13 -2.21 -7.92 21.24
N CYS A 14 -1.99 -8.07 19.93
CA CYS A 14 -1.61 -9.34 19.33
C CYS A 14 -0.29 -9.87 19.91
N GLN A 15 0.69 -8.99 20.09
CA GLN A 15 1.97 -9.34 20.72
C GLN A 15 1.80 -9.69 22.20
N ASN A 16 1.08 -8.87 22.97
CA ASN A 16 0.87 -9.03 24.41
C ASN A 16 0.10 -10.30 24.75
N ARG A 17 -0.84 -10.70 23.88
CA ARG A 17 -1.58 -11.97 23.99
C ARG A 17 -0.76 -13.18 23.49
N GLY A 18 0.47 -12.98 23.02
CA GLY A 18 1.33 -14.04 22.48
C GLY A 18 0.87 -14.59 21.13
N ILE A 19 -0.04 -13.91 20.43
CA ILE A 19 -0.61 -14.32 19.14
C ILE A 19 0.40 -14.08 18.02
N CYS A 20 1.11 -12.96 18.10
CA CYS A 20 2.12 -12.56 17.13
C CYS A 20 3.55 -12.68 17.69
N GLU A 21 4.47 -13.00 16.80
CA GLU A 21 5.90 -12.77 16.93
C GLU A 21 6.30 -11.52 16.14
N VAL A 22 7.40 -10.89 16.53
CA VAL A 22 7.87 -9.64 15.90
C VAL A 22 9.24 -9.87 15.30
N ASP A 23 9.33 -9.73 13.97
CA ASP A 23 10.58 -9.82 13.23
C ASP A 23 11.09 -8.40 12.87
N PRO A 24 12.39 -8.12 13.05
CA PRO A 24 12.97 -6.86 12.58
C PRO A 24 13.03 -6.85 11.05
N VAL A 25 12.69 -5.70 10.44
CA VAL A 25 12.82 -5.49 8.99
C VAL A 25 13.78 -4.34 8.74
N TYR A 26 14.79 -4.55 7.89
CA TYR A 26 15.75 -3.52 7.53
C TYR A 26 15.60 -3.13 6.06
N TYR A 27 15.49 -1.83 5.79
CA TYR A 27 15.26 -1.33 4.43
C TYR A 27 15.86 0.06 4.24
N SER A 28 16.19 0.43 3.00
CA SER A 28 16.70 1.76 2.65
C SER A 28 15.68 2.48 1.77
N LEU A 29 15.35 3.73 2.11
CA LEU A 29 14.42 4.55 1.31
C LEU A 29 15.04 4.98 -0.03
N ASN A 30 16.37 5.16 -0.06
CA ASN A 30 17.10 5.59 -1.23
C ASN A 30 18.01 4.46 -1.70
N GLY A 31 17.84 4.01 -2.95
CA GLY A 31 18.75 3.06 -3.57
C GLY A 31 20.20 3.59 -3.56
N ASN A 32 21.12 2.81 -2.99
CA ASN A 32 22.58 2.78 -3.22
C ASN A 32 23.46 4.06 -3.29
N ASN A 33 22.96 5.28 -3.04
CA ASN A 33 23.74 6.53 -3.13
C ASN A 33 24.93 6.73 -2.14
N LYS A 34 25.82 5.78 -1.86
CA LYS A 34 27.03 5.88 -0.97
C LYS A 34 27.31 7.26 -0.31
N GLY A 35 26.63 7.59 0.79
CA GLY A 35 26.63 8.93 1.39
C GLY A 35 26.07 8.93 2.81
N ASP A 36 26.70 9.70 3.69
CA ASP A 36 26.87 9.47 5.13
C ASP A 36 25.65 9.55 6.06
N TYR A 37 24.43 9.43 5.55
CA TYR A 37 23.23 9.36 6.40
C TYR A 37 22.95 7.90 6.80
N PRO A 38 22.57 7.60 8.06
CA PRO A 38 22.24 6.25 8.51
C PRO A 38 21.06 5.74 7.70
N ARG A 39 21.40 4.98 6.66
CA ARG A 39 20.54 4.79 5.50
C ARG A 39 19.55 3.66 5.64
N ASN A 40 19.78 2.84 6.65
CA ASN A 40 18.95 1.69 6.95
C ASN A 40 17.91 2.11 7.96
N LYS A 41 16.67 2.14 7.49
CA LYS A 41 15.48 2.20 8.32
C LYS A 41 15.22 0.83 8.91
N ARG A 42 14.65 0.82 10.10
CA ARG A 42 14.26 -0.40 10.81
C ARG A 42 12.77 -0.33 11.13
N GLY A 43 12.02 -1.29 10.63
CA GLY A 43 10.62 -1.51 10.99
C GLY A 43 10.43 -2.83 11.75
N LYS A 44 9.18 -3.14 12.05
CA LYS A 44 8.77 -4.38 12.73
C LYS A 44 7.69 -5.08 11.91
N ALA A 45 7.86 -6.35 11.63
CA ALA A 45 6.85 -7.18 10.98
C ALA A 45 6.23 -8.12 12.00
N TYR A 46 4.91 -8.10 12.10
CA TYR A 46 4.16 -8.93 13.04
C TYR A 46 3.68 -10.18 12.32
N ARG A 47 4.16 -11.33 12.80
CA ARG A 47 3.92 -12.65 12.24
C ARG A 47 3.00 -13.44 13.15
N LEU A 48 1.87 -13.93 12.63
CA LEU A 48 1.00 -14.84 13.37
C LEU A 48 1.75 -16.13 13.70
N ARG A 49 1.71 -16.57 14.96
CA ARG A 49 2.32 -17.84 15.37
C ARG A 49 1.63 -19.06 14.77
N THR A 50 0.33 -18.97 14.55
CA THR A 50 -0.50 -20.08 14.08
C THR A 50 -0.28 -20.38 12.59
N SER A 51 -0.27 -19.36 11.74
CA SER A 51 -0.14 -19.50 10.28
C SER A 51 1.24 -19.16 9.73
N GLY A 52 2.05 -18.41 10.48
CA GLY A 52 3.30 -17.83 9.98
C GLY A 52 3.09 -16.64 9.03
N SER A 53 1.86 -16.20 8.81
CA SER A 53 1.52 -15.05 7.95
C SER A 53 1.89 -13.73 8.62
N TYR A 54 2.37 -12.78 7.82
CA TYR A 54 2.62 -11.42 8.28
C TYR A 54 1.36 -10.57 8.13
N VAL A 55 0.91 -9.98 9.23
CA VAL A 55 -0.40 -9.31 9.35
C VAL A 55 -0.28 -7.82 9.61
N PHE A 56 0.83 -7.38 10.21
CA PHE A 56 1.11 -5.96 10.39
C PHE A 56 2.55 -5.65 10.05
N PHE A 57 2.79 -4.41 9.60
CA PHE A 57 4.10 -3.83 9.43
C PHE A 57 4.13 -2.44 10.06
N GLU A 58 4.99 -2.25 11.05
CA GLU A 58 5.31 -0.93 11.63
C GLU A 58 6.55 -0.39 10.90
N ALA A 59 6.38 0.73 10.21
CA ALA A 59 7.49 1.44 9.60
C ALA A 59 8.37 2.17 10.64
N HIS A 60 9.54 2.60 10.19
CA HIS A 60 10.53 3.28 11.04
C HIS A 60 10.07 4.61 11.67
N ASP A 61 9.00 5.20 11.15
CA ASP A 61 8.36 6.43 11.61
C ASP A 61 7.11 6.15 12.48
N GLY A 62 6.83 4.88 12.79
CA GLY A 62 5.70 4.44 13.61
C GLY A 62 4.39 4.29 12.85
N VAL A 63 4.38 4.50 11.53
CA VAL A 63 3.18 4.24 10.72
C VAL A 63 2.92 2.74 10.65
N MET A 64 1.70 2.34 11.00
CA MET A 64 1.24 0.95 10.93
C MET A 64 0.54 0.69 9.60
N TYR A 65 0.90 -0.43 8.97
CA TYR A 65 0.28 -0.94 7.75
C TYR A 65 -0.27 -2.35 7.97
N LYS A 66 -1.45 -2.63 7.44
CA LYS A 66 -2.08 -3.96 7.43
C LYS A 66 -2.72 -4.29 6.07
N PRO A 67 -2.97 -5.57 5.76
CA PRO A 67 -3.86 -5.93 4.66
C PRO A 67 -5.22 -5.23 4.81
N GLY A 68 -5.74 -4.68 3.71
CA GLY A 68 -6.93 -3.84 3.69
C GLY A 68 -6.64 -2.34 3.72
N ASP A 69 -5.40 -1.91 3.98
CA ASP A 69 -5.05 -0.49 3.94
C ASP A 69 -4.82 0.01 2.50
N PHE A 70 -5.27 1.23 2.23
CA PHE A 70 -4.94 1.97 1.02
C PHE A 70 -3.63 2.74 1.22
N VAL A 71 -2.69 2.59 0.29
CA VAL A 71 -1.34 3.15 0.41
C VAL A 71 -0.89 3.88 -0.84
N PHE A 72 -0.03 4.87 -0.63
CA PHE A 72 0.81 5.44 -1.70
C PHE A 72 2.08 4.62 -1.86
N ILE A 73 2.51 4.46 -3.11
CA ILE A 73 3.63 3.61 -3.48
C ILE A 73 4.59 4.41 -4.36
N GLU A 74 5.82 4.59 -3.91
CA GLU A 74 6.86 5.14 -4.77
C GLU A 74 7.26 4.11 -5.82
N LEU A 75 6.93 4.40 -7.09
CA LEU A 75 7.24 3.55 -8.25
C LEU A 75 8.65 3.86 -8.78
N SER A 76 8.94 5.15 -8.94
CA SER A 76 10.27 5.70 -9.24
C SER A 76 10.32 7.17 -8.83
N GLN A 77 11.52 7.77 -8.80
CA GLN A 77 11.70 9.19 -8.45
C GLN A 77 11.09 10.16 -9.46
N CYS A 78 10.81 9.69 -10.69
CA CYS A 78 10.32 10.52 -11.79
C CYS A 78 8.85 10.22 -12.15
N GLU A 79 8.22 9.27 -11.47
CA GLU A 79 6.83 8.88 -11.73
C GLU A 79 5.93 9.27 -10.56
N PRO A 80 4.67 9.66 -10.83
CA PRO A 80 3.70 9.89 -9.76
C PRO A 80 3.47 8.62 -8.92
N TYR A 81 3.35 8.77 -7.60
CA TYR A 81 3.09 7.64 -6.68
C TYR A 81 1.94 6.76 -7.14
N GLY A 82 2.11 5.44 -7.14
CA GLY A 82 0.98 4.51 -7.29
C GLY A 82 0.05 4.61 -6.08
N VAL A 83 -1.22 4.24 -6.27
CA VAL A 83 -2.18 4.04 -5.19
C VAL A 83 -2.66 2.60 -5.25
N GLY A 84 -2.82 1.94 -4.11
CA GLY A 84 -3.28 0.56 -4.10
C GLY A 84 -3.72 0.06 -2.73
N LEU A 85 -4.35 -1.10 -2.71
CA LEU A 85 -4.80 -1.81 -1.51
C LEU A 85 -3.78 -2.89 -1.13
N ILE A 86 -3.21 -2.85 0.07
CA ILE A 86 -2.37 -3.94 0.56
C ILE A 86 -3.22 -5.20 0.70
N THR A 87 -2.82 -6.29 0.03
CA THR A 87 -3.53 -7.57 0.12
C THR A 87 -2.83 -8.54 1.05
N SER A 88 -1.50 -8.48 1.16
CA SER A 88 -0.72 -9.35 2.06
C SER A 88 0.74 -8.91 2.17
N PHE A 89 1.39 -9.33 3.24
CA PHE A 89 2.85 -9.22 3.41
C PHE A 89 3.54 -10.55 3.22
N LYS A 90 4.79 -10.51 2.76
CA LYS A 90 5.64 -11.69 2.60
C LYS A 90 7.10 -11.35 2.86
N MET A 91 7.73 -12.09 3.77
CA MET A 91 9.18 -12.05 3.92
C MET A 91 9.84 -12.76 2.73
N VAL A 92 10.69 -12.06 1.98
CA VAL A 92 11.30 -12.60 0.74
C VAL A 92 12.73 -13.10 0.96
N LYS A 93 13.50 -12.43 1.83
CA LYS A 93 14.84 -12.83 2.29
C LYS A 93 14.93 -12.55 3.78
N ARG A 94 16.03 -12.95 4.42
CA ARG A 94 16.32 -12.59 5.81
C ARG A 94 16.16 -11.08 5.99
N ASP A 95 15.21 -10.70 6.82
CA ASP A 95 14.86 -9.32 7.21
C ASP A 95 14.40 -8.38 6.07
N GLN A 96 13.99 -8.93 4.91
CA GLN A 96 13.42 -8.16 3.80
C GLN A 96 11.94 -8.48 3.61
N LEU A 97 11.09 -7.50 3.93
CA LEU A 97 9.64 -7.60 3.77
C LEU A 97 9.20 -6.99 2.43
N SER A 98 8.32 -7.70 1.75
CA SER A 98 7.58 -7.22 0.59
C SER A 98 6.08 -7.26 0.89
N PHE A 99 5.33 -6.46 0.17
CA PHE A 99 3.87 -6.47 0.23
C PHE A 99 3.30 -6.64 -1.17
N ARG A 100 2.18 -7.35 -1.24
CA ARG A 100 1.35 -7.48 -2.42
C ARG A 100 0.29 -6.40 -2.37
N VAL A 101 0.05 -5.76 -3.52
CA VAL A 101 -0.89 -4.66 -3.65
C VAL A 101 -1.77 -4.87 -4.87
N GLN A 102 -3.07 -4.62 -4.72
CA GLN A 102 -3.99 -4.42 -5.84
C GLN A 102 -3.93 -2.94 -6.23
N ARG A 103 -3.41 -2.62 -7.42
CA ARG A 103 -3.22 -1.24 -7.84
C ARG A 103 -4.54 -0.63 -8.33
N PHE A 104 -4.71 0.66 -8.08
CA PHE A 104 -5.70 1.47 -8.79
C PHE A 104 -5.07 2.07 -10.04
N TYR A 105 -5.87 2.15 -11.10
CA TYR A 105 -5.56 3.00 -12.25
C TYR A 105 -5.95 4.42 -11.93
N ARG A 106 -5.16 5.35 -12.44
CA ARG A 106 -5.54 6.77 -12.57
C ARG A 106 -6.05 7.02 -13.98
N PRO A 107 -6.67 8.18 -14.27
CA PRO A 107 -7.14 8.52 -15.60
C PRO A 107 -6.14 8.22 -16.73
N GLN A 108 -4.85 8.52 -16.53
CA GLN A 108 -3.81 8.26 -17.54
C GLN A 108 -3.48 6.78 -17.78
N ASP A 109 -3.91 5.89 -16.88
CA ASP A 109 -3.71 4.44 -16.99
C ASP A 109 -4.91 3.76 -17.72
N VAL A 110 -6.02 4.49 -17.90
CA VAL A 110 -7.24 3.97 -18.55
C VAL A 110 -7.17 4.21 -20.06
N PRO A 111 -7.51 3.22 -20.92
CA PRO A 111 -7.56 3.42 -22.36
C PRO A 111 -8.45 4.62 -22.76
N ASP A 112 -7.96 5.46 -23.68
CA ASP A 112 -8.61 6.72 -24.09
C ASP A 112 -10.08 6.53 -24.48
N ASP A 113 -10.40 5.50 -25.27
CA ASP A 113 -11.78 5.22 -25.70
C ASP A 113 -12.70 4.99 -24.50
N SER A 114 -12.24 4.23 -23.49
CA SER A 114 -13.02 3.94 -22.29
C SER A 114 -13.19 5.18 -21.41
N TYR A 115 -12.13 5.97 -21.26
CA TYR A 115 -12.18 7.21 -20.48
C TYR A 115 -13.07 8.26 -21.16
N SER A 116 -13.06 8.34 -22.49
CA SER A 116 -13.86 9.32 -23.25
C SER A 116 -15.36 9.14 -23.06
N ILE A 117 -15.84 7.88 -23.00
CA ILE A 117 -17.25 7.55 -22.76
C ILE A 117 -17.68 8.05 -21.38
N LEU A 118 -16.88 7.79 -20.34
CA LEU A 118 -17.14 8.25 -18.98
C LEU A 118 -17.21 9.77 -18.88
N ILE A 119 -16.30 10.48 -19.56
CA ILE A 119 -16.30 11.95 -19.59
C ILE A 119 -17.53 12.49 -20.32
N GLN A 120 -17.98 11.83 -21.38
CA GLN A 120 -19.21 12.21 -22.08
C GLN A 120 -20.44 12.04 -21.17
N GLU A 121 -20.58 10.89 -20.49
CA GLU A 121 -21.68 10.65 -19.54
C GLU A 121 -21.75 11.71 -18.45
N ARG A 122 -20.59 12.17 -17.93
CA ARG A 122 -20.52 13.25 -16.94
C ARG A 122 -20.96 14.60 -17.48
N ARG A 123 -20.65 14.90 -18.75
CA ARG A 123 -21.06 16.15 -19.40
C ARG A 123 -22.55 16.18 -19.69
N ASP A 124 -23.14 15.01 -19.92
CA ASP A 124 -24.57 14.85 -20.19
C ASP A 124 -25.41 14.80 -18.89
N ASP A 125 -24.78 14.63 -17.72
CA ASP A 125 -25.44 14.66 -16.41
C ASP A 125 -25.75 16.10 -15.94
N PRO A 126 -27.03 16.52 -15.89
CA PRO A 126 -27.41 17.88 -15.51
C PRO A 126 -27.20 18.19 -14.02
N THR A 127 -26.92 17.19 -13.19
CA THR A 127 -26.66 17.37 -11.75
C THR A 127 -25.20 17.74 -11.46
N LEU A 128 -24.30 17.51 -12.42
CA LEU A 128 -22.88 17.82 -12.31
C LEU A 128 -22.58 19.18 -12.93
N ASN A 129 -21.86 20.02 -12.19
CA ASN A 129 -21.28 21.25 -12.76
C ASN A 129 -19.79 21.06 -13.06
N GLN A 130 -19.23 21.95 -13.88
CA GLN A 130 -17.84 21.86 -14.33
C GLN A 130 -16.81 21.80 -13.18
N THR A 131 -17.10 22.48 -12.06
CA THR A 131 -16.23 22.46 -10.87
C THR A 131 -16.19 21.08 -10.23
N VAL A 132 -17.36 20.42 -10.13
CA VAL A 132 -17.46 19.06 -9.60
C VAL A 132 -16.74 18.07 -10.51
N ILE A 133 -16.94 18.17 -11.83
CA ILE A 133 -16.27 17.31 -12.82
C ILE A 133 -14.74 17.44 -12.70
N ALA A 134 -14.20 18.66 -12.67
CA ALA A 134 -12.76 18.88 -12.53
C ALA A 134 -12.21 18.34 -11.21
N ALA A 135 -12.98 18.44 -10.12
CA ALA A 135 -12.59 17.90 -8.82
C ALA A 135 -12.60 16.36 -8.79
N LEU A 136 -13.53 15.72 -9.51
CA LEU A 136 -13.59 14.27 -9.69
C LEU A 136 -12.37 13.79 -10.48
N GLU A 137 -12.11 14.35 -11.65
CA GLU A 137 -11.00 13.95 -12.54
C GLU A 137 -9.64 14.02 -11.82
N ALA A 138 -9.44 15.03 -10.96
CA ALA A 138 -8.18 15.22 -10.24
C ALA A 138 -7.90 14.18 -9.14
N ARG A 139 -8.90 13.41 -8.70
CA ARG A 139 -8.79 12.45 -7.58
C ARG A 139 -9.33 11.06 -7.93
N GLU A 140 -9.64 10.85 -9.19
CA GLU A 140 -10.27 9.63 -9.65
C GLU A 140 -9.31 8.44 -9.60
N LEU A 141 -9.83 7.32 -9.10
CA LEU A 141 -9.16 6.03 -9.08
C LEU A 141 -10.11 4.97 -9.62
N PHE A 142 -9.59 4.10 -10.49
CA PHE A 142 -10.31 2.98 -11.07
C PHE A 142 -9.79 1.68 -10.50
N SER A 143 -10.69 0.83 -10.03
CA SER A 143 -10.35 -0.50 -9.55
C SER A 143 -9.74 -1.34 -10.67
N THR A 144 -8.73 -2.14 -10.35
CA THR A 144 -8.15 -3.11 -11.27
C THR A 144 -8.00 -4.47 -10.59
N GLU A 145 -7.85 -5.53 -11.38
CA GLU A 145 -7.47 -6.85 -10.86
C GLU A 145 -5.93 -7.04 -10.81
N ILE A 146 -5.16 -6.02 -11.21
CA ILE A 146 -3.72 -6.11 -11.31
C ILE A 146 -3.09 -6.11 -9.92
N GLN A 147 -2.44 -7.23 -9.61
CA GLN A 147 -1.63 -7.37 -8.43
C GLN A 147 -0.16 -7.17 -8.75
N SER A 148 0.54 -6.46 -7.88
CA SER A 148 1.98 -6.23 -7.96
C SER A 148 2.62 -6.48 -6.60
N VAL A 149 3.94 -6.71 -6.58
CA VAL A 149 4.69 -6.91 -5.34
C VAL A 149 5.78 -5.84 -5.25
N TYR A 150 5.81 -5.10 -4.15
CA TYR A 150 6.80 -4.07 -3.88
C TYR A 150 7.53 -4.36 -2.56
N SER A 151 8.72 -3.79 -2.37
CA SER A 151 9.39 -3.78 -1.08
C SER A 151 8.75 -2.73 -0.17
N VAL A 152 8.74 -2.96 1.15
CA VAL A 152 8.23 -1.98 2.11
C VAL A 152 8.96 -0.63 2.07
N CYS A 153 10.15 -0.54 1.46
CA CYS A 153 10.80 0.76 1.24
C CYS A 153 10.04 1.68 0.27
N SER A 154 9.11 1.14 -0.53
CA SER A 154 8.25 1.91 -1.44
C SER A 154 7.00 2.49 -0.78
N LEU A 155 6.68 2.12 0.48
CA LEU A 155 5.52 2.65 1.19
C LEU A 155 5.72 4.12 1.58
N ARG A 156 4.70 4.94 1.42
CA ARG A 156 4.68 6.38 1.76
C ARG A 156 3.41 6.72 2.53
#